data_AF-A0A292QS85-F1
#
_entry.id   AF-A0A292QS85-F1
#
_cell.length_a   1.000
_cell.length_b   1.000
_cell.length_c   1.000
_cell.angle_alpha   90.00
_cell.angle_beta   90.00
_cell.angle_gamma   90.00
#
_symmetry.space_group_name_H-M   'P 1'
#
loop_
_entity.id
_entity.type
_entity.pdbx_description
1 polymer ?
#
loop_
_entity_poly.entity_id
_entity_poly.type
_entity_poly.pdbx_seq_one_letter_code
_entity_poly.pdbx_strand_id
1 'polypeptide(L)'
;MNVNFNPNYQSPNFGMAIKIDPNAKAILKKQTAGLSDSSFVKFWNSFDEAVERQAENPVDIIIRKCNHRKALAAEVVDNGSEPLENTVYSQGFIFPSKIKFINKAEKRAETLNDLNQRLSKYTEAVEDDYLTATEKESAGGMDIEA
;
A
#
# COMPACT_ATOMS: atom_id res chain seq x y z
N MET A 1 -25.71 4.31 -32.58
CA MET A 1 -25.40 5.25 -31.48
C MET A 1 -23.89 5.31 -31.36
N ASN A 2 -23.30 6.48 -31.55
CA ASN A 2 -21.86 6.68 -31.56
C ASN A 2 -21.41 6.94 -30.11
N VAL A 3 -20.81 5.95 -29.45
CA VAL A 3 -20.26 6.09 -28.10
C VAL A 3 -18.89 6.73 -28.21
N ASN A 4 -18.85 8.02 -27.93
CA ASN A 4 -17.63 8.82 -27.87
C ASN A 4 -16.87 8.44 -26.58
N PHE A 5 -15.95 7.49 -26.67
CA PHE A 5 -15.01 7.20 -25.59
C PHE A 5 -14.01 8.36 -25.49
N ASN A 6 -14.14 9.15 -24.42
CA ASN A 6 -13.14 10.14 -24.05
C ASN A 6 -11.81 9.42 -23.73
N PRO A 7 -10.73 9.66 -24.48
CA PRO A 7 -9.45 8.95 -24.33
C PRO A 7 -8.58 9.50 -23.18
N ASN A 8 -9.14 10.28 -22.25
CA ASN A 8 -8.47 10.53 -20.97
C ASN A 8 -8.57 9.28 -20.09
N TYR A 9 -7.75 8.29 -20.46
CA TYR A 9 -7.36 7.11 -19.70
C TYR A 9 -7.40 7.34 -18.19
N GLN A 10 -8.44 6.84 -17.55
CA GLN A 10 -8.38 6.26 -16.23
C GLN A 10 -9.12 4.93 -16.30
N SER A 11 -8.47 3.95 -16.92
CA SER A 11 -8.73 2.55 -16.61
C SER A 11 -8.68 2.39 -15.08
N PRO A 12 -9.54 1.56 -14.47
CA PRO A 12 -9.41 1.28 -13.05
C PRO A 12 -8.03 0.65 -12.82
N ASN A 13 -7.14 1.38 -12.13
CA ASN A 13 -5.79 0.94 -11.80
C ASN A 13 -5.88 -0.13 -10.70
N PHE A 14 -6.25 -1.34 -11.07
CA PHE A 14 -6.01 -2.51 -10.24
C PHE A 14 -4.51 -2.81 -10.31
N GLY A 15 -3.80 -2.59 -9.20
CA GLY A 15 -2.44 -3.10 -8.98
C GLY A 15 -1.30 -2.08 -8.92
N MET A 16 -1.49 -0.80 -9.23
CA MET A 16 -0.36 0.14 -9.25
C MET A 16 0.03 0.61 -7.83
N ALA A 17 0.73 -0.25 -7.08
CA ALA A 17 1.11 0.00 -5.69
C ALA A 17 2.04 1.20 -5.53
N ILE A 18 3.09 1.32 -6.36
CA ILE A 18 4.03 2.46 -6.21
C ILE A 18 3.45 3.72 -6.89
N LYS A 19 3.10 4.71 -6.06
CA LYS A 19 2.55 6.01 -6.48
C LYS A 19 3.51 7.12 -6.10
N ILE A 20 3.61 8.20 -6.91
CA ILE A 20 4.47 9.35 -6.60
C ILE A 20 3.62 10.58 -6.26
N ASP A 21 3.72 11.04 -5.02
CA ASP A 21 3.12 12.30 -4.58
C ASP A 21 3.74 13.48 -5.37
N PRO A 22 2.92 14.45 -5.85
CA PRO A 22 3.41 15.67 -6.48
C PRO A 22 4.56 16.37 -5.73
N ASN A 23 4.54 16.37 -4.39
CA ASN A 23 5.56 17.00 -3.54
C ASN A 23 6.93 16.27 -3.57
N ALA A 24 6.96 14.99 -3.97
CA ALA A 24 8.19 14.22 -4.11
C ALA A 24 8.90 14.50 -5.44
N LYS A 25 8.15 14.88 -6.50
CA LYS A 25 8.70 15.04 -7.86
C LYS A 25 9.89 15.99 -7.89
N ALA A 26 9.82 17.12 -7.18
CA ALA A 26 10.90 18.09 -7.13
C ALA A 26 12.16 17.55 -6.44
N ILE A 27 11.99 16.75 -5.37
CA ILE A 27 13.09 16.12 -4.65
C ILE A 27 13.72 15.03 -5.51
N LEU A 28 12.89 14.17 -6.11
CA LEU A 28 13.33 13.09 -6.99
C LEU A 28 14.15 13.64 -8.16
N LYS A 29 13.65 14.66 -8.87
CA LYS A 29 14.37 15.35 -9.95
C LYS A 29 15.71 15.93 -9.47
N LYS A 30 15.71 16.63 -8.33
CA LYS A 30 16.94 17.22 -7.79
C LYS A 30 17.97 16.17 -7.41
N GLN A 31 17.54 15.06 -6.83
CA GLN A 31 18.42 13.98 -6.42
C GLN A 31 19.02 13.26 -7.63
N THR A 32 18.21 12.92 -8.63
CA THR A 32 18.69 12.19 -9.81
C THR A 32 19.53 13.07 -10.74
N ALA A 33 19.20 14.35 -10.89
CA ALA A 33 20.00 15.28 -11.69
C ALA A 33 21.42 15.52 -11.13
N GLY A 34 21.65 15.26 -9.84
CA GLY A 34 22.96 15.37 -9.21
C GLY A 34 23.81 14.10 -9.27
N LEU A 35 23.34 13.03 -9.94
CA LEU A 35 24.04 11.75 -10.06
C LEU A 35 24.97 11.74 -11.28
N SER A 36 26.00 10.89 -11.22
CA SER A 36 26.73 10.50 -12.44
C SER A 36 25.84 9.68 -13.36
N ASP A 37 26.11 9.68 -14.68
CA ASP A 37 25.31 8.94 -15.68
C ASP A 37 25.07 7.47 -15.29
N SER A 38 26.13 6.78 -14.84
CA SER A 38 26.00 5.38 -14.36
C SER A 38 25.07 5.26 -13.15
N SER A 39 25.15 6.20 -12.21
CA SER A 39 24.33 6.19 -11.00
C SER A 39 22.88 6.60 -11.30
N PHE A 40 22.68 7.50 -12.26
CA PHE A 40 21.37 7.90 -12.76
C PHE A 40 20.63 6.70 -13.37
N VAL A 41 21.28 6.00 -14.30
CA VAL A 41 20.71 4.80 -14.93
C VAL A 41 20.42 3.72 -13.89
N LYS A 42 21.38 3.43 -12.98
CA LYS A 42 21.17 2.45 -11.91
C LYS A 42 19.99 2.81 -11.00
N PHE A 43 19.84 4.09 -10.65
CA PHE A 43 18.73 4.55 -9.82
C PHE A 43 17.38 4.26 -10.49
N TRP A 44 17.22 4.70 -11.75
CA TRP A 44 15.96 4.54 -12.47
C TRP A 44 15.65 3.09 -12.78
N ASN A 45 16.62 2.29 -13.22
CA ASN A 45 16.42 0.86 -13.42
C ASN A 45 15.91 0.19 -12.14
N SER A 46 16.55 0.43 -11.00
CA SER A 46 16.08 -0.15 -9.73
C SER A 46 14.71 0.38 -9.28
N PHE A 47 14.39 1.63 -9.60
CA PHE A 47 13.07 2.22 -9.32
C PHE A 47 12.00 1.58 -10.20
N ASP A 48 12.24 1.46 -11.50
CA ASP A 48 11.32 0.86 -12.47
C ASP A 48 11.10 -0.63 -12.17
N GLU A 49 12.16 -1.37 -11.85
CA GLU A 49 12.06 -2.76 -11.38
C GLU A 49 11.19 -2.89 -10.12
N ALA A 50 11.23 -1.92 -9.19
CA ALA A 50 10.37 -1.92 -8.01
C ALA A 50 8.90 -1.64 -8.37
N VAL A 51 8.65 -0.75 -9.34
CA VAL A 51 7.30 -0.50 -9.86
C VAL A 51 6.75 -1.77 -10.50
N GLU A 52 7.54 -2.46 -11.32
CA GLU A 52 7.15 -3.72 -11.97
C GLU A 52 6.83 -4.83 -10.96
N ARG A 53 7.69 -5.04 -9.94
CA ARG A 53 7.45 -6.06 -8.90
C ARG A 53 6.16 -5.85 -8.12
N GLN A 54 5.74 -4.60 -7.95
CA GLN A 54 4.57 -4.24 -7.16
C GLN A 54 3.34 -3.91 -8.02
N ALA A 55 3.40 -4.11 -9.34
CA ALA A 55 2.36 -3.71 -10.29
C ALA A 55 1.01 -4.44 -10.14
N GLU A 56 0.97 -5.51 -9.34
CA GLU A 56 -0.25 -6.25 -9.01
C GLU A 56 -0.57 -6.25 -7.51
N ASN A 57 0.23 -5.57 -6.69
CA ASN A 57 0.02 -5.55 -5.25
C ASN A 57 -1.15 -4.62 -4.89
N PRO A 58 -2.19 -5.08 -4.17
CA PRO A 58 -3.30 -4.23 -3.75
C PRO A 58 -2.93 -3.21 -2.64
N VAL A 59 -1.79 -3.39 -1.98
CA VAL A 59 -1.28 -2.49 -0.95
C VAL A 59 -0.45 -1.39 -1.59
N ASP A 60 -0.79 -0.13 -1.30
CA ASP A 60 -0.13 1.02 -1.90
C ASP A 60 1.20 1.36 -1.21
N ILE A 61 2.15 1.88 -2.00
CA ILE A 61 3.41 2.47 -1.59
C ILE A 61 3.49 3.88 -2.19
N ILE A 62 3.26 4.90 -1.37
CA ILE A 62 3.29 6.30 -1.79
C ILE A 62 4.69 6.89 -1.56
N ILE A 63 5.39 7.20 -2.64
CA ILE A 63 6.63 7.96 -2.62
C ILE A 63 6.31 9.43 -2.42
N ARG A 64 6.66 9.97 -1.25
CA ARG A 64 6.38 11.35 -0.85
C ARG A 64 7.58 12.05 -0.25
N LYS A 65 7.46 13.36 -0.03
CA LYS A 65 8.43 14.14 0.75
C LYS A 65 8.36 13.79 2.24
N CYS A 66 9.53 13.71 2.89
CA CYS A 66 9.64 13.68 4.35
C CYS A 66 9.11 14.98 4.99
N ASN A 67 8.33 14.89 6.07
CA ASN A 67 7.71 16.05 6.72
C ASN A 67 8.71 17.15 7.11
N HIS A 68 9.85 16.77 7.70
CA HIS A 68 10.83 17.72 8.24
C HIS A 68 12.15 17.75 7.46
N ARG A 69 12.23 17.08 6.31
CA ARG A 69 13.48 16.93 5.54
C ARG A 69 13.26 17.04 4.04
N LYS A 70 14.25 17.55 3.32
CA LYS A 70 14.29 17.54 1.84
C LYS A 70 14.75 16.16 1.33
N ALA A 71 14.04 15.11 1.76
CA ALA A 71 14.32 13.72 1.42
C ALA A 71 13.02 13.01 1.03
N LEU A 72 13.15 11.88 0.34
CA LEU A 72 12.01 11.03 -0.01
C LEU A 72 11.65 10.09 1.15
N ALA A 73 10.42 9.66 1.18
CA ALA A 73 9.91 8.59 2.02
C ALA A 73 8.95 7.73 1.20
N ALA A 74 8.87 6.45 1.54
CA ALA A 74 7.88 5.52 1.02
C ALA A 74 6.89 5.24 2.16
N GLU A 75 5.63 5.63 1.96
CA GLU A 75 4.54 5.37 2.89
C GLU A 75 3.73 4.19 2.38
N VAL A 76 3.62 3.13 3.18
CA VAL A 76 2.82 1.96 2.87
C VAL A 76 1.42 2.19 3.42
N VAL A 77 0.41 2.06 2.55
CA VAL A 77 -1.00 2.28 2.86
C VAL A 77 -1.77 0.99 2.61
N ASP A 78 -2.32 0.44 3.68
CA ASP A 78 -3.20 -0.73 3.62
C ASP A 78 -4.60 -0.28 3.20
N ASN A 79 -5.09 -0.82 2.09
CA ASN A 79 -6.42 -0.51 1.56
C ASN A 79 -7.44 -1.64 1.84
N GLY A 80 -7.13 -2.55 2.79
CA GLY A 80 -8.04 -3.60 3.22
C GLY A 80 -9.30 -3.10 3.94
N SER A 81 -10.22 -4.02 4.25
CA SER A 81 -11.45 -3.73 5.00
C SER A 81 -11.18 -3.32 6.46
N GLU A 82 -10.10 -3.84 7.05
CA GLU A 82 -9.61 -3.48 8.38
C GLU A 82 -8.14 -3.02 8.28
N PRO A 83 -7.88 -1.81 7.76
CA PRO A 83 -6.54 -1.39 7.41
C PRO A 83 -5.67 -1.13 8.64
N LEU A 84 -4.41 -1.59 8.58
CA LEU A 84 -3.41 -1.22 9.59
C LEU A 84 -2.91 0.22 9.39
N GLU A 85 -2.38 0.82 10.45
CA GLU A 85 -1.77 2.15 10.39
C GLU A 85 -0.65 2.23 9.33
N ASN A 86 -0.65 3.35 8.60
CA ASN A 86 0.34 3.61 7.56
C ASN A 86 1.76 3.57 8.11
N THR A 87 2.63 2.85 7.42
CA THR A 87 4.04 2.71 7.82
C THR A 87 4.95 3.52 6.90
N VAL A 88 5.82 4.37 7.46
CA VAL A 88 6.67 5.29 6.69
C VAL A 88 8.15 4.90 6.76
N TYR A 89 8.74 4.60 5.61
CA TYR A 89 10.17 4.36 5.46
C TYR A 89 10.85 5.55 4.81
N SER A 90 11.63 6.30 5.58
CA SER A 90 12.37 7.45 5.09
C SER A 90 13.69 7.07 4.41
N GLN A 91 14.07 7.81 3.38
CA GLN A 91 15.39 7.75 2.77
C GLN A 91 16.49 8.13 3.79
N GLY A 92 17.60 7.38 3.76
CA GLY A 92 18.74 7.61 4.65
C GLY A 92 19.52 8.88 4.32
N PHE A 93 20.21 9.44 5.31
CA PHE A 93 20.96 10.71 5.16
C PHE A 93 22.26 10.58 4.34
N ILE A 94 22.94 9.44 4.40
CA ILE A 94 24.31 9.29 3.89
C ILE A 94 24.34 8.90 2.40
N PHE A 95 23.33 8.15 1.94
CA PHE A 95 23.26 7.64 0.55
C PHE A 95 21.87 7.86 -0.04
N PRO A 96 21.49 9.11 -0.35
CA PRO A 96 20.17 9.41 -0.90
C PRO A 96 19.95 8.79 -2.28
N SER A 97 21.02 8.44 -3.02
CA SER A 97 20.90 7.74 -4.30
C SER A 97 20.44 6.28 -4.20
N LYS A 98 20.26 5.71 -3.00
CA LYS A 98 19.85 4.31 -2.84
C LYS A 98 18.35 4.21 -2.57
N ILE A 99 17.68 3.30 -3.27
CA ILE A 99 16.25 3.00 -3.11
C ILE A 99 15.92 2.13 -1.89
N LYS A 100 16.83 1.94 -0.93
CA LYS A 100 16.64 1.03 0.23
C LYS A 100 15.34 1.25 1.01
N PHE A 101 14.83 2.48 1.03
CA PHE A 101 13.57 2.81 1.70
C PHE A 101 12.36 2.25 0.95
N ILE A 102 12.43 2.17 -0.40
CA ILE A 102 11.45 1.51 -1.25
C ILE A 102 11.48 0.01 -1.01
N ASN A 103 12.65 -0.64 -1.00
CA ASN A 103 12.74 -2.09 -0.74
C ASN A 103 12.15 -2.49 0.63
N LYS A 104 12.27 -1.62 1.64
CA LYS A 104 11.61 -1.84 2.94
C LYS A 104 10.10 -1.72 2.84
N ALA A 105 9.62 -0.75 2.06
CA ALA A 105 8.20 -0.57 1.79
C ALA A 105 7.62 -1.76 1.00
N GLU A 106 8.32 -2.25 -0.03
CA GLU A 106 7.96 -3.46 -0.78
C GLU A 106 7.73 -4.66 0.16
N LYS A 107 8.70 -4.96 1.01
CA LYS A 107 8.59 -6.07 1.97
C LYS A 107 7.39 -5.91 2.90
N ARG A 108 7.09 -4.68 3.35
CA ARG A 108 5.94 -4.42 4.21
C ARG A 108 4.63 -4.57 3.45
N ALA A 109 4.55 -4.06 2.22
CA ALA A 109 3.38 -4.19 1.36
C ALA A 109 3.08 -5.66 1.02
N GLU A 110 4.10 -6.45 0.70
CA GLU A 110 3.98 -7.91 0.50
C GLU A 110 3.47 -8.62 1.76
N THR A 111 4.01 -8.25 2.92
CA THR A 111 3.56 -8.82 4.21
C THR A 111 2.09 -8.50 4.47
N LEU A 112 1.66 -7.26 4.22
CA LEU A 112 0.26 -6.85 4.39
C LEU A 112 -0.67 -7.59 3.41
N ASN A 113 -0.27 -7.73 2.15
CA ASN A 113 -1.02 -8.49 1.16
C ASN A 113 -1.18 -9.97 1.59
N ASP A 114 -0.09 -10.62 2.01
CA ASP A 114 -0.14 -12.02 2.51
C ASP A 114 -1.03 -12.14 3.76
N LEU A 115 -0.96 -11.18 4.69
CA LEU A 115 -1.83 -11.15 5.86
C LEU A 115 -3.31 -11.03 5.47
N ASN A 116 -3.65 -10.07 4.61
CA ASN A 116 -5.02 -9.84 4.15
C ASN A 116 -5.59 -11.08 3.44
N GLN A 117 -4.79 -11.73 2.58
CA GLN A 117 -5.17 -12.97 1.89
C GLN A 117 -5.29 -14.18 2.83
N ARG A 118 -4.54 -14.22 3.93
CA ARG A 118 -4.65 -15.30 4.92
C ARG A 118 -5.87 -15.10 5.80
N LEU A 119 -6.09 -13.89 6.29
CA LEU A 119 -7.22 -13.56 7.16
C LEU A 119 -8.56 -13.78 6.44
N SER A 120 -8.63 -13.47 5.15
CA SER A 120 -9.84 -13.70 4.34
C SER A 120 -10.26 -15.18 4.20
N LYS A 121 -9.44 -16.12 4.67
CA LYS A 121 -9.74 -17.57 4.64
C LYS A 121 -10.40 -18.09 5.92
N TYR A 122 -10.39 -17.29 6.98
CA TYR A 122 -10.99 -17.67 8.25
C TYR A 122 -12.42 -17.13 8.31
N THR A 123 -13.35 -17.94 8.84
CA THR A 123 -14.71 -17.50 9.10
C THR A 123 -14.70 -16.45 10.20
N GLU A 124 -15.38 -15.34 9.97
CA GLU A 124 -15.61 -14.32 11.00
C GLU A 124 -16.45 -14.92 12.12
N ALA A 125 -16.03 -14.69 13.37
CA ALA A 125 -16.82 -15.08 14.52
C ALA A 125 -18.08 -14.23 14.57
N VAL A 126 -19.22 -14.88 14.78
CA VAL A 126 -20.50 -14.20 15.01
C VAL A 126 -20.79 -14.11 16.51
N GLU A 127 -21.73 -13.24 16.90
CA GLU A 127 -22.07 -13.04 18.32
C GLU A 127 -22.39 -14.37 19.04
N ASP A 128 -23.06 -15.29 18.35
CA ASP A 128 -23.39 -16.62 18.86
C ASP A 128 -22.15 -17.46 19.20
N ASP A 129 -21.00 -17.28 18.54
CA ASP A 129 -19.80 -18.08 18.85
C ASP A 129 -19.24 -17.77 20.24
N TYR A 130 -19.59 -16.61 20.81
CA TYR A 130 -19.17 -16.17 22.14
C TYR A 130 -20.12 -16.59 23.26
N LEU A 131 -21.34 -17.00 22.92
CA LEU A 131 -22.35 -17.43 23.90
C LEU A 131 -22.12 -18.88 24.33
N THR A 132 -22.20 -19.13 25.63
CA THR A 132 -22.24 -20.50 26.14
C THR A 132 -23.58 -21.17 25.78
N ALA A 133 -23.62 -22.51 25.82
CA ALA A 133 -24.84 -23.26 25.51
C ALA A 133 -26.06 -22.80 26.33
N THR A 134 -25.84 -22.44 27.60
CA THR A 134 -26.90 -21.95 28.51
C THR A 134 -27.40 -20.54 28.14
N GLU A 135 -26.52 -19.68 27.62
CA GLU A 135 -26.88 -18.32 27.21
C GLU A 135 -27.64 -18.30 25.88
N LYS A 136 -27.34 -19.24 24.97
CA LYS A 136 -28.07 -19.41 23.70
C LYS A 136 -29.53 -19.81 23.92
N GLU A 137 -29.79 -20.73 24.86
CA GLU A 137 -31.15 -21.14 25.22
C GLU A 137 -31.96 -20.00 25.85
N SER A 138 -31.31 -19.11 26.62
CA SER A 138 -31.96 -17.94 27.20
C SER A 138 -32.26 -16.84 26.17
N ALA A 139 -31.44 -16.70 25.12
CA ALA A 139 -31.63 -15.69 24.07
C ALA A 139 -32.71 -16.07 23.04
N GLY A 140 -32.87 -17.38 22.75
CA GLY A 140 -33.90 -17.89 21.83
C GLY A 140 -35.30 -18.05 22.43
N GLY A 141 -35.48 -17.76 23.72
CA GLY A 141 -36.74 -17.96 24.46
C GLY A 141 -37.73 -16.78 24.44
N MET A 142 -37.40 -15.67 23.79
CA MET A 142 -38.28 -14.47 23.69
C MET A 142 -39.10 -14.43 22.38
N ASP A 143 -39.57 -15.57 21.88
CA ASP A 143 -40.57 -15.61 20.80
C ASP A 143 -41.60 -16.72 21.07
N ILE A 144 -42.30 -16.67 22.21
CA ILE A 144 -43.63 -17.30 22.31
C ILE A 144 -44.55 -16.37 23.13
N GLU A 145 -45.73 -16.13 22.55
CA GLU A 145 -46.95 -15.49 23.09
C GLU A 145 -47.06 -13.96 22.86
N ALA A 146 -48.02 -13.43 22.10
CA ALA A 146 -49.32 -13.93 21.64
C ALA A 146 -49.80 -13.25 20.35
#